data_AF-A0A2U9P0T0-F1
#
_entry.id   AF-A0A2U9P0T0-F1
#
_cell.length_a   1.000
_cell.length_b   1.000
_cell.length_c   1.000
_cell.angle_alpha   90.00
_cell.angle_beta   90.00
_cell.angle_gamma   90.00
#
_symmetry.space_group_name_H-M   'P 1'
#
loop_
_entity.id
_entity.type
_entity.pdbx_description
1 polymer ?
#
loop_
_entity_poly.entity_id
_entity_poly.type
_entity_poly.pdbx_seq_one_letter_code
_entity_poly.pdbx_strand_id
1 'polypeptide(L)'
;MVPPGGTAHIAGGADPAESGTMRVRRARQPRKRRCGPIADRPARRGPGLPGPFVAALGCLPGLAAVVALGVCANGVERAADRAGTARRAGSAQQAARASGPHTAPRPRIVPRSVWLRGTAAAHRPPPRYDDKVLAVFVHHTDSPNDYDCADTPRIIRSLWTGQTRDRSWDDIGYNFLVDKCGTLYEGRAGGADRPVTGAHTQGFNHRTTGIAAIGTFTDGAAVPAAMTEAIAALAAWKLGLAGLDPRAEVRLVSSNSNSRYPRGTTATLPAVAAHRDAYMTRCPGPALVARLPAIRQRAAALQGRTAARDTAARDGTGQARQAG
;
A
#
# COMPACT_ATOMS: atom_id res chain seq x y z
N MET A 1 -11.42 25.71 38.86
CA MET A 1 -11.31 26.82 37.90
C MET A 1 -9.92 26.74 37.30
N VAL A 2 -9.81 26.38 36.00
CA VAL A 2 -8.53 26.10 35.31
C VAL A 2 -8.58 26.85 33.98
N PRO A 3 -7.54 27.60 33.58
CA PRO A 3 -7.61 28.49 32.43
C PRO A 3 -7.56 27.73 31.09
N PRO A 4 -8.39 28.09 30.09
CA PRO A 4 -8.23 27.63 28.72
C PRO A 4 -7.20 28.50 27.98
N GLY A 5 -6.20 27.89 27.35
CA GLY A 5 -5.08 28.64 26.77
C GLY A 5 -4.18 27.86 25.81
N GLY A 6 -4.77 27.13 24.86
CA GLY A 6 -4.05 26.46 23.77
C GLY A 6 -4.36 27.10 22.43
N THR A 7 -3.61 28.14 22.04
CA THR A 7 -3.78 28.81 20.74
C THR A 7 -3.26 27.93 19.60
N ALA A 8 -4.17 27.46 18.74
CA ALA A 8 -3.84 26.69 17.55
C ALA A 8 -3.20 27.58 16.46
N HIS A 9 -1.91 27.90 16.62
CA HIS A 9 -1.12 28.69 15.68
C HIS A 9 -0.96 27.98 14.32
N ILE A 10 -1.49 28.58 13.27
CA ILE A 10 -1.36 28.13 11.88
C ILE A 10 -1.01 29.36 11.00
N ALA A 11 0.25 29.40 10.54
CA ALA A 11 0.91 30.32 9.60
C ALA A 11 0.97 31.84 9.86
N GLY A 12 2.19 32.37 9.70
CA GLY A 12 2.50 33.76 9.34
C GLY A 12 4.02 33.97 9.24
N GLY A 13 4.51 34.57 8.14
CA GLY A 13 5.91 34.99 7.98
C GLY A 13 6.84 34.01 7.23
N ALA A 14 7.67 34.54 6.33
CA ALA A 14 8.70 33.81 5.59
C ALA A 14 9.89 34.73 5.27
N ASP A 15 11.11 34.19 5.34
CA ASP A 15 12.37 34.82 4.89
C ASP A 15 13.06 33.93 3.82
N PRO A 16 13.94 34.46 2.95
CA PRO A 16 14.25 33.82 1.68
C PRO A 16 15.67 33.25 1.49
N ALA A 17 15.75 32.37 0.48
CA ALA A 17 16.82 32.21 -0.52
C ALA A 17 18.00 31.24 -0.30
N GLU A 18 18.58 30.92 -1.46
CA GLU A 18 19.81 30.17 -1.77
C GLU A 18 19.74 28.63 -1.70
N SER A 19 20.39 27.84 -2.57
CA SER A 19 20.92 27.92 -3.96
C SER A 19 21.96 26.79 -4.05
N GLY A 20 22.02 26.00 -5.12
CA GLY A 20 23.09 25.01 -5.29
C GLY A 20 22.76 23.88 -6.26
N THR A 21 23.62 23.66 -7.26
CA THR A 21 23.32 22.79 -8.42
C THR A 21 24.38 21.71 -8.66
N MET A 22 23.94 20.55 -9.21
CA MET A 22 24.73 19.63 -10.07
C MET A 22 25.95 18.92 -9.40
N ARG A 23 26.54 17.83 -9.93
CA ARG A 23 26.46 17.16 -11.25
C ARG A 23 26.82 15.65 -11.17
N VAL A 24 26.41 14.89 -12.18
CA VAL A 24 26.76 13.45 -12.37
C VAL A 24 28.06 13.29 -13.18
N ARG A 25 28.82 12.20 -12.96
CA ARG A 25 29.86 11.69 -13.90
C ARG A 25 29.74 10.17 -14.13
N ARG A 26 30.29 9.69 -15.25
CA ARG A 26 30.07 8.35 -15.85
C ARG A 26 31.40 7.74 -16.38
N ALA A 27 31.36 6.42 -16.68
CA ALA A 27 32.31 5.62 -17.49
C ALA A 27 33.65 5.20 -16.81
N ARG A 28 34.21 3.99 -17.03
CA ARG A 28 34.51 3.30 -18.31
C ARG A 28 34.64 1.75 -18.19
N GLN A 29 34.61 1.05 -19.33
CA GLN A 29 35.08 -0.35 -19.54
C GLN A 29 36.32 -0.39 -20.45
N PRO A 30 37.19 -1.41 -20.30
CA PRO A 30 37.71 -2.21 -21.45
C PRO A 30 37.94 -3.71 -21.04
N ARG A 31 38.33 -4.70 -21.87
CA ARG A 31 38.39 -4.98 -23.33
C ARG A 31 38.50 -6.53 -23.54
N LYS A 32 38.23 -7.04 -24.74
CA LYS A 32 38.36 -8.48 -25.11
C LYS A 32 39.80 -8.93 -25.43
N ARG A 33 40.08 -10.25 -25.38
CA ARG A 33 41.18 -10.96 -26.06
C ARG A 33 40.65 -12.23 -26.79
N ARG A 34 41.47 -12.88 -27.64
CA ARG A 34 41.04 -13.81 -28.72
C ARG A 34 41.99 -15.03 -28.92
N CYS A 35 41.44 -16.09 -29.52
CA CYS A 35 42.04 -17.15 -30.37
C CYS A 35 42.88 -18.32 -29.79
N GLY A 36 42.61 -19.52 -30.34
CA GLY A 36 43.50 -20.71 -30.35
C GLY A 36 42.77 -22.07 -30.46
N PRO A 37 42.82 -22.82 -31.59
CA PRO A 37 42.19 -24.15 -31.75
C PRO A 37 43.16 -25.30 -32.16
N ILE A 38 42.99 -26.50 -31.56
CA ILE A 38 43.68 -27.79 -31.85
C ILE A 38 42.73 -28.91 -31.31
N ALA A 39 42.51 -30.12 -31.88
CA ALA A 39 42.63 -30.70 -33.23
C ALA A 39 41.74 -31.99 -33.29
N ASP A 40 41.91 -32.92 -34.25
CA ASP A 40 41.04 -34.11 -34.46
C ASP A 40 41.82 -35.35 -35.03
N ARG A 41 41.21 -36.56 -35.01
CA ARG A 41 41.60 -37.92 -35.56
C ARG A 41 42.17 -38.99 -34.58
N PRO A 42 42.13 -40.31 -34.91
CA PRO A 42 41.13 -41.08 -35.69
C PRO A 42 40.79 -42.50 -35.11
N ALA A 43 39.98 -43.28 -35.85
CA ALA A 43 39.39 -44.57 -35.49
C ALA A 43 40.27 -45.84 -35.68
N ARG A 44 39.77 -47.01 -35.19
CA ARG A 44 40.09 -48.37 -35.69
C ARG A 44 38.84 -49.27 -35.74
N ARG A 45 38.91 -50.39 -36.50
CA ARG A 45 37.78 -51.19 -37.03
C ARG A 45 37.97 -52.71 -36.81
N GLY A 46 36.84 -53.43 -36.70
CA GLY A 46 36.61 -54.81 -37.17
C GLY A 46 36.83 -55.96 -36.15
N PRO A 47 36.45 -57.22 -36.48
CA PRO A 47 35.57 -57.68 -37.58
C PRO A 47 34.57 -58.83 -37.20
N GLY A 48 33.75 -59.29 -38.16
CA GLY A 48 33.40 -60.73 -38.30
C GLY A 48 32.05 -61.28 -37.77
N LEU A 49 31.22 -61.76 -38.70
CA LEU A 49 30.05 -62.69 -38.55
C LEU A 49 30.54 -64.17 -38.48
N PRO A 50 29.72 -65.25 -38.27
CA PRO A 50 28.27 -65.41 -38.57
C PRO A 50 27.40 -66.22 -37.55
N GLY A 51 26.10 -66.38 -37.86
CA GLY A 51 25.15 -67.30 -37.17
C GLY A 51 25.19 -68.75 -37.70
N PRO A 52 24.34 -69.69 -37.21
CA PRO A 52 22.87 -69.55 -37.35
C PRO A 52 21.97 -70.09 -36.21
N PHE A 53 20.69 -69.69 -36.28
CA PHE A 53 19.41 -70.25 -35.79
C PHE A 53 19.25 -71.36 -34.70
N VAL A 54 18.08 -71.24 -34.03
CA VAL A 54 17.29 -72.21 -33.22
C VAL A 54 17.54 -72.27 -31.71
N ALA A 55 16.63 -71.63 -30.94
CA ALA A 55 15.95 -72.21 -29.77
C ALA A 55 14.87 -71.24 -29.23
N ALA A 56 13.68 -71.23 -29.84
CA ALA A 56 12.54 -70.48 -29.31
C ALA A 56 11.79 -71.32 -28.27
N LEU A 57 11.95 -71.03 -26.97
CA LEU A 57 11.00 -71.40 -25.89
C LEU A 57 11.30 -70.76 -24.51
N GLY A 58 11.85 -69.53 -24.47
CA GLY A 58 12.12 -68.79 -23.22
C GLY A 58 11.63 -67.34 -23.16
N CYS A 59 11.32 -66.71 -24.29
CA CYS A 59 11.12 -65.24 -24.34
C CYS A 59 9.71 -64.75 -24.02
N LEU A 60 8.68 -65.59 -23.95
CA LEU A 60 7.29 -65.13 -23.71
C LEU A 60 7.09 -64.42 -22.34
N PRO A 61 7.53 -64.96 -21.18
CA PRO A 61 7.40 -64.25 -19.91
C PRO A 61 8.32 -63.01 -19.85
N GLY A 62 9.49 -63.05 -20.48
CA GLY A 62 10.40 -61.90 -20.57
C GLY A 62 9.81 -60.74 -21.38
N LEU A 63 9.23 -61.03 -22.55
CA LEU A 63 8.56 -60.03 -23.38
C LEU A 63 7.33 -59.44 -22.68
N ALA A 64 6.54 -60.29 -22.00
CA ALA A 64 5.39 -59.83 -21.21
C ALA A 64 5.82 -58.92 -20.04
N ALA A 65 6.92 -59.26 -19.34
CA ALA A 65 7.47 -58.42 -18.28
C ALA A 65 7.99 -57.07 -18.80
N VAL A 66 8.68 -57.05 -19.96
CA VAL A 66 9.16 -55.81 -20.60
C VAL A 66 7.99 -54.93 -21.06
N VAL A 67 6.94 -55.52 -21.64
CA VAL A 67 5.71 -54.79 -22.01
C VAL A 67 5.00 -54.25 -20.77
N ALA A 68 4.87 -55.04 -19.71
CA ALA A 68 4.26 -54.60 -18.45
C ALA A 68 5.06 -53.44 -17.81
N LEU A 69 6.38 -53.54 -17.74
CA LEU A 69 7.27 -52.46 -17.28
C LEU A 69 7.12 -51.20 -18.15
N GLY A 70 7.06 -51.33 -19.47
CA GLY A 70 6.84 -50.22 -20.39
C GLY A 70 5.47 -49.54 -20.20
N VAL A 71 4.40 -50.32 -19.98
CA VAL A 71 3.06 -49.80 -19.68
C VAL A 71 3.03 -49.10 -18.32
N CYS A 72 3.69 -49.66 -17.30
CA CYS A 72 3.82 -49.05 -15.98
C CYS A 72 4.61 -47.73 -16.03
N ALA A 73 5.76 -47.69 -16.72
CA ALA A 73 6.56 -46.48 -16.87
C ALA A 73 5.78 -45.36 -17.59
N ASN A 74 5.15 -45.68 -18.73
CA ASN A 74 4.26 -44.75 -19.44
C ASN A 74 3.06 -44.30 -18.57
N GLY A 75 2.56 -45.17 -17.69
CA GLY A 75 1.49 -44.84 -16.75
C GLY A 75 1.94 -43.84 -15.69
N VAL A 76 3.13 -44.03 -15.11
CA VAL A 76 3.73 -43.13 -14.11
C VAL A 76 4.08 -41.77 -14.71
N GLU A 77 4.67 -41.73 -15.91
CA GLU A 77 4.98 -40.48 -16.62
C GLU A 77 3.70 -39.69 -16.92
N ARG A 78 2.67 -40.34 -17.49
CA ARG A 78 1.37 -39.68 -17.75
C ARG A 78 0.66 -39.25 -16.46
N ALA A 79 0.86 -39.94 -15.35
CA ALA A 79 0.33 -39.53 -14.05
C ALA A 79 1.07 -38.30 -13.50
N ALA A 80 2.40 -38.25 -13.64
CA ALA A 80 3.22 -37.11 -13.28
C ALA A 80 2.89 -35.88 -14.14
N ASP A 81 2.72 -36.04 -15.44
CA ASP A 81 2.29 -34.98 -16.36
C ASP A 81 0.90 -34.46 -16.00
N ARG A 82 -0.08 -35.34 -15.74
CA ARG A 82 -1.43 -34.96 -15.30
C ARG A 82 -1.40 -34.19 -13.98
N ALA A 83 -0.62 -34.65 -13.00
CA ALA A 83 -0.43 -33.96 -11.73
C ALA A 83 0.25 -32.59 -11.92
N GLY A 84 1.26 -32.50 -12.79
CA GLY A 84 1.94 -31.26 -13.17
C GLY A 84 1.02 -30.26 -13.85
N THR A 85 0.20 -30.71 -14.81
CA THR A 85 -0.81 -29.88 -15.48
C THR A 85 -1.93 -29.44 -14.53
N ALA A 86 -2.42 -30.32 -13.65
CA ALA A 86 -3.44 -29.97 -12.66
C ALA A 86 -2.91 -28.95 -11.65
N ARG A 87 -1.65 -29.10 -11.20
CA ARG A 87 -0.98 -28.15 -10.30
C ARG A 87 -0.73 -26.79 -10.98
N ARG A 88 -0.33 -26.79 -12.26
CA ARG A 88 -0.24 -25.57 -13.08
C ARG A 88 -1.60 -24.90 -13.26
N ALA A 89 -2.64 -25.64 -13.63
CA ALA A 89 -4.00 -25.12 -13.76
C ALA A 89 -4.53 -24.53 -12.43
N GLY A 90 -4.31 -25.22 -11.31
CA GLY A 90 -4.62 -24.70 -9.97
C GLY A 90 -3.89 -23.39 -9.66
N SER A 91 -2.58 -23.32 -9.95
CA SER A 91 -1.81 -22.09 -9.74
C SER A 91 -2.25 -20.93 -10.66
N ALA A 92 -2.61 -21.21 -11.92
CA ALA A 92 -3.14 -20.22 -12.85
C ALA A 92 -4.52 -19.70 -12.41
N GLN A 93 -5.43 -20.60 -11.99
CA GLN A 93 -6.73 -20.27 -11.41
C GLN A 93 -6.59 -19.39 -10.15
N GLN A 94 -5.59 -19.66 -9.32
CA GLN A 94 -5.33 -18.94 -8.07
C GLN A 94 -4.66 -17.57 -8.33
N ALA A 95 -3.79 -17.46 -9.32
CA ALA A 95 -3.23 -16.19 -9.80
C ALA A 95 -4.31 -15.31 -10.47
N ALA A 96 -5.19 -15.89 -11.29
CA ALA A 96 -6.32 -15.19 -11.90
C ALA A 96 -7.30 -14.65 -10.83
N ARG A 97 -7.57 -15.41 -9.76
CA ARG A 97 -8.35 -14.93 -8.60
C ARG A 97 -7.65 -13.83 -7.80
N ALA A 98 -6.32 -13.76 -7.82
CA ALA A 98 -5.57 -12.66 -7.23
C ALA A 98 -5.53 -11.39 -8.11
N SER A 99 -6.03 -11.44 -9.35
CA SER A 99 -6.01 -10.34 -10.32
C SER A 99 -7.25 -9.42 -10.27
N GLY A 100 -8.09 -9.55 -9.24
CA GLY A 100 -9.22 -8.64 -9.01
C GLY A 100 -8.77 -7.22 -8.68
N PRO A 101 -9.63 -6.20 -8.84
CA PRO A 101 -9.26 -4.81 -8.57
C PRO A 101 -8.92 -4.62 -7.09
N HIS A 102 -7.70 -4.13 -6.82
CA HIS A 102 -7.18 -3.86 -5.48
C HIS A 102 -7.96 -2.74 -4.77
N THR A 103 -9.05 -3.15 -4.15
CA THR A 103 -10.04 -2.33 -3.46
C THR A 103 -10.22 -2.84 -2.04
N ALA A 104 -10.74 -2.00 -1.16
CA ALA A 104 -11.10 -2.38 0.21
C ALA A 104 -12.56 -1.98 0.49
N PRO A 105 -13.29 -2.71 1.35
CA PRO A 105 -14.66 -2.37 1.70
C PRO A 105 -14.74 -1.01 2.39
N ARG A 106 -15.84 -0.28 2.19
CA ARG A 106 -16.13 0.95 2.94
C ARG A 106 -16.24 0.59 4.43
N PRO A 107 -15.41 1.16 5.32
CA PRO A 107 -15.54 0.92 6.76
C PRO A 107 -16.83 1.56 7.30
N ARG A 108 -17.29 1.11 8.48
CA ARG A 108 -18.40 1.76 9.18
C ARG A 108 -18.01 3.20 9.53
N ILE A 109 -18.77 4.16 9.03
CA ILE A 109 -18.57 5.59 9.25
C ILE A 109 -19.84 6.15 9.88
N VAL A 110 -19.70 6.79 11.04
CA VAL A 110 -20.76 7.52 11.73
C VAL A 110 -21.09 8.78 10.92
N PRO A 111 -22.34 8.97 10.45
CA PRO A 111 -22.70 10.07 9.58
C PRO A 111 -22.77 11.41 10.34
N ARG A 112 -22.66 12.52 9.60
CA ARG A 112 -22.74 13.89 10.17
C ARG A 112 -23.99 14.14 11.02
N SER A 113 -25.11 13.49 10.70
CA SER A 113 -26.38 13.59 11.43
C SER A 113 -26.36 13.04 12.87
N VAL A 114 -25.26 12.43 13.31
CA VAL A 114 -25.06 12.05 14.72
C VAL A 114 -24.43 13.19 15.52
N TRP A 115 -23.38 13.85 14.99
CA TRP A 115 -22.62 14.88 15.73
C TRP A 115 -23.10 16.32 15.48
N LEU A 116 -23.84 16.59 14.39
CA LEU A 116 -24.53 17.87 14.14
C LEU A 116 -25.90 17.98 14.85
N ARG A 117 -26.29 17.04 15.71
CA ARG A 117 -27.58 17.12 16.42
C ARG A 117 -27.64 18.38 17.28
N GLY A 118 -28.72 19.14 17.12
CA GLY A 118 -28.96 20.40 17.82
C GLY A 118 -28.15 21.61 17.33
N THR A 119 -27.35 21.49 16.26
CA THR A 119 -26.70 22.68 15.66
C THR A 119 -27.62 23.30 14.60
N ALA A 120 -27.86 24.60 14.69
CA ALA A 120 -28.46 25.35 13.59
C ALA A 120 -27.63 25.17 12.30
N ALA A 121 -28.29 24.94 11.18
CA ALA A 121 -27.62 24.87 9.89
C ALA A 121 -27.17 26.28 9.50
N ALA A 122 -25.89 26.60 9.74
CA ALA A 122 -25.25 27.71 9.05
C ALA A 122 -25.43 27.53 7.53
N HIS A 123 -25.64 28.62 6.80
CA HIS A 123 -25.67 28.57 5.34
C HIS A 123 -24.29 28.11 4.86
N ARG A 124 -24.22 26.93 4.23
CA ARG A 124 -22.97 26.37 3.69
C ARG A 124 -23.02 26.44 2.17
N PRO A 125 -21.95 26.91 1.49
CA PRO A 125 -21.84 26.75 0.05
C PRO A 125 -21.87 25.25 -0.32
N PRO A 126 -22.29 24.92 -1.56
CA PRO A 126 -22.33 23.53 -2.01
C PRO A 126 -20.93 22.88 -1.94
N PRO A 127 -20.83 21.59 -1.59
CA PRO A 127 -19.55 20.90 -1.55
C PRO A 127 -18.85 20.91 -2.91
N ARG A 128 -17.52 21.04 -2.86
CA ARG A 128 -16.64 20.92 -4.02
C ARG A 128 -16.10 19.50 -4.14
N TYR A 129 -15.88 19.04 -5.36
CA TYR A 129 -15.42 17.69 -5.66
C TYR A 129 -14.26 17.75 -6.65
N ASP A 130 -13.25 16.92 -6.42
CA ASP A 130 -12.21 16.62 -7.41
C ASP A 130 -12.62 15.43 -8.30
N ASP A 131 -11.77 15.00 -9.23
CA ASP A 131 -12.02 13.81 -10.07
C ASP A 131 -11.75 12.49 -9.33
N LYS A 132 -10.77 12.45 -8.42
CA LYS A 132 -10.37 11.28 -7.65
C LYS A 132 -9.53 11.65 -6.42
N VAL A 133 -9.39 10.71 -5.48
CA VAL A 133 -8.44 10.81 -4.37
C VAL A 133 -7.14 10.11 -4.75
N LEU A 134 -6.03 10.85 -4.68
CA LEU A 134 -4.66 10.37 -4.93
C LEU A 134 -3.86 10.18 -3.64
N ALA A 135 -4.15 10.96 -2.60
CA ALA A 135 -3.47 10.85 -1.31
C ALA A 135 -4.42 11.01 -0.11
N VAL A 136 -4.00 10.45 1.01
CA VAL A 136 -4.59 10.64 2.33
C VAL A 136 -3.61 11.42 3.19
N PHE A 137 -4.03 12.53 3.77
CA PHE A 137 -3.25 13.24 4.79
C PHE A 137 -3.75 12.87 6.18
N VAL A 138 -2.84 12.40 7.03
CA VAL A 138 -3.11 12.11 8.43
C VAL A 138 -2.78 13.34 9.28
N HIS A 139 -3.76 13.77 10.06
CA HIS A 139 -3.71 14.88 11.01
C HIS A 139 -3.94 14.38 12.43
N HIS A 140 -3.58 15.21 13.41
CA HIS A 140 -4.17 15.19 14.74
C HIS A 140 -5.01 16.46 14.94
N THR A 141 -5.97 16.43 15.85
CA THR A 141 -6.78 17.61 16.22
C THR A 141 -6.09 18.52 17.23
N ASP A 142 -5.01 18.03 17.86
CA ASP A 142 -4.32 18.65 19.00
C ASP A 142 -5.23 18.92 20.21
N SER A 143 -6.25 18.07 20.37
CA SER A 143 -7.10 18.04 21.55
C SER A 143 -6.55 17.08 22.62
N PRO A 144 -7.01 17.15 23.88
CA PRO A 144 -6.65 16.16 24.91
C PRO A 144 -7.01 14.71 24.52
N ASN A 145 -6.37 13.73 25.18
CA ASN A 145 -6.50 12.29 24.90
C ASN A 145 -7.38 11.54 25.94
N ASP A 146 -7.68 12.20 27.05
CA ASP A 146 -8.36 11.69 28.26
C ASP A 146 -9.89 11.74 28.19
N TYR A 147 -10.47 11.96 27.00
CA TYR A 147 -11.91 11.96 26.76
C TYR A 147 -12.52 10.55 26.70
N ASP A 148 -13.81 10.39 27.00
CA ASP A 148 -14.53 9.15 26.71
C ASP A 148 -14.95 9.06 25.24
N CYS A 149 -14.87 7.89 24.61
CA CYS A 149 -15.24 7.75 23.20
C CYS A 149 -16.73 8.04 22.92
N ALA A 150 -17.60 7.97 23.95
CA ALA A 150 -19.00 8.39 23.87
C ALA A 150 -19.15 9.91 23.70
N ASP A 151 -18.15 10.69 24.13
CA ASP A 151 -18.10 12.15 24.05
C ASP A 151 -17.63 12.65 22.68
N THR A 152 -17.13 11.76 21.80
CA THR A 152 -16.61 12.14 20.49
C THR A 152 -17.55 13.02 19.65
N PRO A 153 -18.88 12.77 19.57
CA PRO A 153 -19.79 13.66 18.85
C PRO A 153 -19.78 15.10 19.37
N ARG A 154 -19.64 15.29 20.69
CA ARG A 154 -19.52 16.61 21.33
C ARG A 154 -18.18 17.28 20.97
N ILE A 155 -17.09 16.51 20.95
CA ILE A 155 -15.75 17.00 20.58
C ILE A 155 -15.72 17.44 19.11
N ILE A 156 -16.23 16.62 18.19
CA ILE A 156 -16.31 16.96 16.76
C ILE A 156 -17.15 18.23 16.56
N ARG A 157 -18.29 18.36 17.26
CA ARG A 157 -19.11 19.58 17.23
C ARG A 157 -18.36 20.82 17.75
N SER A 158 -17.49 20.68 18.74
CA SER A 158 -16.63 21.76 19.23
C SER A 158 -15.59 22.18 18.18
N LEU A 159 -14.91 21.21 17.56
CA LEU A 159 -13.95 21.44 16.47
C LEU A 159 -14.62 22.09 15.25
N TRP A 160 -15.81 21.62 14.88
CA TRP A 160 -16.64 22.22 13.82
C TRP A 160 -17.00 23.67 14.16
N THR A 161 -17.47 23.93 15.39
CA THR A 161 -17.86 25.28 15.83
C THR A 161 -16.70 26.26 15.73
N GLY A 162 -15.52 25.91 16.24
CA GLY A 162 -14.35 26.78 16.18
C GLY A 162 -13.82 27.02 14.77
N GLN A 163 -13.99 26.06 13.84
CA GLN A 163 -13.64 26.27 12.44
C GLN A 163 -14.68 27.14 11.70
N THR A 164 -15.98 26.94 11.95
CA THR A 164 -17.02 27.69 11.24
C THR A 164 -17.33 29.08 11.81
N ARG A 165 -17.10 29.30 13.12
CA ARG A 165 -17.31 30.60 13.78
C ARG A 165 -16.02 31.38 13.86
N ASP A 166 -15.02 30.85 14.54
CA ASP A 166 -13.81 31.61 14.91
C ASP A 166 -12.85 31.78 13.73
N ARG A 167 -12.93 30.90 12.72
CA ARG A 167 -12.13 30.95 11.48
C ARG A 167 -12.96 31.22 10.22
N SER A 168 -14.27 31.38 10.34
CA SER A 168 -15.21 31.60 9.22
C SER A 168 -15.08 30.60 8.06
N TRP A 169 -14.77 29.33 8.34
CA TRP A 169 -14.73 28.28 7.30
C TRP A 169 -16.14 27.78 6.96
N ASP A 170 -16.37 27.39 5.71
CA ASP A 170 -17.63 26.81 5.22
C ASP A 170 -18.14 25.62 6.06
N ASP A 171 -17.21 24.82 6.59
CA ASP A 171 -17.45 23.57 7.31
C ASP A 171 -16.14 23.09 8.00
N ILE A 172 -16.21 21.97 8.74
CA ILE A 172 -15.01 21.30 9.26
C ILE A 172 -14.07 20.88 8.12
N GLY A 173 -12.80 21.25 8.21
CA GLY A 173 -11.83 21.11 7.11
C GLY A 173 -11.39 19.69 6.80
N TYR A 174 -11.45 18.78 7.78
CA TYR A 174 -11.12 17.36 7.61
C TYR A 174 -12.28 16.60 6.95
N ASN A 175 -11.98 15.69 6.02
CA ASN A 175 -12.99 14.82 5.41
C ASN A 175 -13.51 13.78 6.40
N PHE A 176 -12.66 13.30 7.30
CA PHE A 176 -13.00 12.30 8.32
C PHE A 176 -12.27 12.58 9.63
N LEU A 177 -12.84 12.09 10.72
CA LEU A 177 -12.21 12.07 12.03
C LEU A 177 -12.25 10.66 12.62
N VAL A 178 -11.29 10.34 13.48
CA VAL A 178 -11.17 9.04 14.14
C VAL A 178 -10.89 9.21 15.63
N ASP A 179 -11.66 8.56 16.48
CA ASP A 179 -11.42 8.57 17.94
C ASP A 179 -10.43 7.49 18.40
N LYS A 180 -10.04 7.54 19.68
CA LYS A 180 -9.12 6.57 20.28
C LYS A 180 -9.67 5.14 20.34
N CYS A 181 -10.98 4.96 20.19
CA CYS A 181 -11.63 3.66 20.07
C CYS A 181 -11.70 3.14 18.62
N GLY A 182 -11.21 3.90 17.64
CA GLY A 182 -11.24 3.52 16.22
C GLY A 182 -12.57 3.82 15.52
N THR A 183 -13.49 4.58 16.13
CA THR A 183 -14.74 4.98 15.47
C THR A 183 -14.43 6.05 14.43
N LEU A 184 -14.82 5.80 13.18
CA LEU A 184 -14.72 6.77 12.09
C LEU A 184 -15.98 7.64 12.02
N TYR A 185 -15.80 8.94 11.86
CA TYR A 185 -16.86 9.92 11.69
C TYR A 185 -16.69 10.65 10.36
N GLU A 186 -17.80 10.87 9.66
CA GLU A 186 -17.85 11.74 8.49
C GLU A 186 -17.61 13.18 8.92
N GLY A 187 -16.52 13.77 8.44
CA GLY A 187 -16.19 15.19 8.55
C GLY A 187 -16.90 15.95 7.42
N ARG A 188 -16.15 16.70 6.60
CA ARG A 188 -16.61 17.58 5.50
C ARG A 188 -17.85 17.06 4.75
N ALA A 189 -18.89 17.88 4.63
CA ALA A 189 -20.12 17.54 3.90
C ALA A 189 -19.86 17.31 2.39
N GLY A 190 -20.64 16.39 1.79
CA GLY A 190 -20.60 16.08 0.35
C GLY A 190 -20.74 14.59 0.01
N GLY A 191 -20.67 13.71 1.02
CA GLY A 191 -20.79 12.26 0.86
C GLY A 191 -19.45 11.57 0.98
N ALA A 192 -19.31 10.72 2.00
CA ALA A 192 -18.07 10.01 2.34
C ALA A 192 -17.41 9.24 1.18
N ASP A 193 -18.18 8.68 0.25
CA ASP A 193 -17.70 7.93 -0.92
C ASP A 193 -17.08 8.83 -2.00
N ARG A 194 -17.57 10.08 -2.13
CA ARG A 194 -17.13 11.03 -3.15
C ARG A 194 -15.75 11.66 -2.84
N PRO A 195 -15.03 12.18 -3.85
CA PRO A 195 -13.78 12.93 -3.68
C PRO A 195 -14.04 14.39 -3.26
N VAL A 196 -14.63 14.59 -2.07
CA VAL A 196 -14.93 15.93 -1.52
C VAL A 196 -13.64 16.70 -1.23
N THR A 197 -13.49 17.90 -1.78
CA THR A 197 -12.34 18.77 -1.52
C THR A 197 -12.37 19.32 -0.09
N GLY A 198 -11.31 19.04 0.68
CA GLY A 198 -11.19 19.45 2.08
C GLY A 198 -10.67 20.88 2.31
N ALA A 199 -10.35 21.19 3.56
CA ALA A 199 -9.61 22.38 3.98
C ALA A 199 -8.66 22.01 5.15
N HIS A 200 -7.87 20.96 4.96
CA HIS A 200 -7.02 20.35 6.00
C HIS A 200 -5.52 20.52 5.73
N THR A 201 -5.09 20.54 4.46
CA THR A 201 -3.68 20.65 4.06
C THR A 201 -3.51 21.80 3.08
N GLN A 202 -2.92 22.89 3.55
CA GLN A 202 -2.65 24.08 2.72
C GLN A 202 -1.86 23.67 1.46
N GLY A 203 -2.29 24.14 0.29
CA GLY A 203 -1.71 23.77 -1.01
C GLY A 203 -2.16 22.40 -1.56
N PHE A 204 -2.60 21.45 -0.73
CA PHE A 204 -2.87 20.07 -1.16
C PHE A 204 -4.25 19.53 -0.76
N ASN A 205 -5.25 20.40 -0.61
CA ASN A 205 -6.65 20.02 -0.38
C ASN A 205 -7.31 19.33 -1.61
N HIS A 206 -6.79 19.58 -2.81
CA HIS A 206 -7.31 19.01 -4.05
C HIS A 206 -6.82 17.58 -4.25
N ARG A 207 -7.73 16.69 -4.68
CA ARG A 207 -7.46 15.26 -4.94
C ARG A 207 -6.94 14.51 -3.73
N THR A 208 -7.25 14.95 -2.51
CA THR A 208 -6.82 14.28 -1.28
C THR A 208 -7.97 14.08 -0.28
N THR A 209 -7.68 13.37 0.80
CA THR A 209 -8.62 13.14 1.90
C THR A 209 -7.90 13.35 3.23
N GLY A 210 -8.36 14.30 4.04
CA GLY A 210 -7.84 14.54 5.38
C GLY A 210 -8.53 13.68 6.42
N ILE A 211 -7.75 12.89 7.17
CA ILE A 211 -8.20 12.12 8.34
C ILE A 211 -7.59 12.75 9.59
N ALA A 212 -8.41 13.24 10.52
CA ALA A 212 -7.93 13.77 11.80
C ALA A 212 -8.12 12.76 12.94
N ALA A 213 -7.00 12.31 13.51
CA ALA A 213 -6.97 11.60 14.79
C ALA A 213 -7.35 12.56 15.92
N ILE A 214 -8.43 12.25 16.64
CA ILE A 214 -8.91 13.06 17.77
C ILE A 214 -8.00 12.80 18.97
N GLY A 215 -7.17 13.79 19.27
CA GLY A 215 -6.13 13.71 20.29
C GLY A 215 -4.89 14.53 19.94
N THR A 216 -3.85 14.37 20.77
CA THR A 216 -2.50 14.89 20.51
C THR A 216 -1.45 13.78 20.65
N PHE A 217 -0.52 13.72 19.68
CA PHE A 217 0.44 12.61 19.53
C PHE A 217 1.87 13.14 19.46
N THR A 218 2.22 13.97 20.45
CA THR A 218 3.58 14.43 20.76
C THR A 218 4.53 13.26 21.00
N ASP A 219 5.81 13.54 21.24
CA ASP A 219 6.78 12.46 21.46
C ASP A 219 6.46 11.67 22.74
N GLY A 220 6.69 10.36 22.72
CA GLY A 220 6.27 9.43 23.77
C GLY A 220 4.76 9.20 23.92
N ALA A 221 3.89 9.93 23.22
CA ALA A 221 2.44 9.77 23.34
C ALA A 221 1.95 8.40 22.84
N ALA A 222 1.01 7.79 23.58
CA ALA A 222 0.38 6.55 23.16
C ALA A 222 -0.50 6.75 21.92
N VAL A 223 -0.33 5.90 20.91
CA VAL A 223 -1.18 5.87 19.72
C VAL A 223 -2.04 4.59 19.77
N PRO A 224 -3.38 4.68 19.95
CA PRO A 224 -4.25 3.52 20.07
C PRO A 224 -4.22 2.63 18.82
N ALA A 225 -4.14 1.31 19.01
CA ALA A 225 -4.13 0.36 17.90
C ALA A 225 -5.41 0.45 17.05
N ALA A 226 -6.59 0.54 17.70
CA ALA A 226 -7.88 0.69 17.04
C ALA A 226 -7.97 1.94 16.15
N MET A 227 -7.38 3.06 16.60
CA MET A 227 -7.25 4.28 15.79
C MET A 227 -6.38 4.03 14.54
N THR A 228 -5.21 3.39 14.68
CA THR A 228 -4.33 3.12 13.53
C THR A 228 -4.95 2.15 12.52
N GLU A 229 -5.71 1.16 12.98
CA GLU A 229 -6.45 0.22 12.13
C GLU A 229 -7.57 0.93 11.37
N ALA A 230 -8.33 1.80 12.04
CA ALA A 230 -9.38 2.60 11.41
C ALA A 230 -8.83 3.59 10.36
N ILE A 231 -7.68 4.23 10.62
CA ILE A 231 -6.96 5.04 9.62
C ILE A 231 -6.54 4.18 8.43
N ALA A 232 -5.99 2.98 8.67
CA ALA A 232 -5.56 2.07 7.61
C ALA A 232 -6.74 1.60 6.75
N ALA A 233 -7.87 1.23 7.35
CA ALA A 233 -9.08 0.81 6.63
C ALA A 233 -9.70 1.94 5.80
N LEU A 234 -9.77 3.15 6.35
CA LEU A 234 -10.27 4.32 5.63
C LEU A 234 -9.34 4.70 4.46
N ALA A 235 -8.02 4.66 4.65
CA ALA A 235 -7.04 4.90 3.59
C ALA A 235 -7.10 3.83 2.50
N ALA A 236 -7.19 2.54 2.88
CA ALA A 236 -7.33 1.42 1.95
C ALA A 236 -8.56 1.60 1.04
N TRP A 237 -9.71 1.97 1.62
CA TRP A 237 -10.93 2.21 0.86
C TRP A 237 -10.80 3.43 -0.07
N LYS A 238 -10.46 4.62 0.46
CA LYS A 238 -10.43 5.85 -0.34
C LYS A 238 -9.40 5.82 -1.47
N LEU A 239 -8.24 5.21 -1.26
CA LEU A 239 -7.23 5.01 -2.33
C LEU A 239 -7.62 3.85 -3.27
N GLY A 240 -8.32 2.84 -2.75
CA GLY A 240 -8.82 1.69 -3.52
C GLY A 240 -9.85 2.10 -4.57
N LEU A 241 -10.69 3.09 -4.28
CA LEU A 241 -11.63 3.70 -5.26
C LEU A 241 -10.91 4.26 -6.51
N ALA A 242 -9.62 4.60 -6.42
CA ALA A 242 -8.80 5.06 -7.53
C ALA A 242 -7.74 4.03 -7.99
N GLY A 243 -7.74 2.82 -7.42
CA GLY A 243 -6.75 1.77 -7.70
C GLY A 243 -5.33 2.04 -7.17
N LEU A 244 -5.15 3.02 -6.29
CA LEU A 244 -3.85 3.44 -5.73
C LEU A 244 -3.38 2.48 -4.63
N ASP A 245 -2.09 2.12 -4.64
CA ASP A 245 -1.42 1.40 -3.55
C ASP A 245 -1.08 2.37 -2.41
N PRO A 246 -1.55 2.15 -1.17
CA PRO A 246 -1.25 3.02 -0.01
C PRO A 246 0.23 3.16 0.33
N ARG A 247 1.10 2.29 -0.20
CA ARG A 247 2.56 2.32 0.00
C ARG A 247 3.29 3.14 -1.06
N ALA A 248 2.63 3.49 -2.16
CA ALA A 248 3.24 4.23 -3.26
C ALA A 248 3.53 5.69 -2.87
N GLU A 249 4.38 6.34 -3.67
CA GLU A 249 4.44 7.79 -3.74
C GLU A 249 3.55 8.30 -4.87
N VAL A 250 3.01 9.50 -4.71
CA VAL A 250 2.13 10.18 -5.65
C VAL A 250 2.59 11.60 -5.90
N ARG A 251 2.33 12.09 -7.11
CA ARG A 251 2.64 13.47 -7.52
C ARG A 251 1.40 14.34 -7.29
N LEU A 252 1.53 15.36 -6.45
CA LEU A 252 0.49 16.36 -6.19
C LEU A 252 1.00 17.76 -6.54
N VAL A 253 0.12 18.63 -7.04
CA VAL A 253 0.47 20.02 -7.39
C VAL A 253 -0.01 20.97 -6.30
N SER A 254 0.88 21.82 -5.80
CA SER A 254 0.55 22.81 -4.77
C SER A 254 -0.36 23.90 -5.35
N SER A 255 -1.58 24.05 -4.80
CA SER A 255 -2.62 24.98 -5.26
C SER A 255 -2.44 26.42 -4.79
N ASN A 256 -1.46 26.71 -3.93
CA ASN A 256 -1.07 28.04 -3.48
C ASN A 256 0.35 28.02 -2.87
N SER A 257 0.92 29.18 -2.58
CA SER A 257 2.29 29.29 -2.04
C SER A 257 2.37 29.27 -0.51
N ASN A 258 1.30 28.86 0.18
CA ASN A 258 1.25 28.83 1.65
C ASN A 258 1.62 27.45 2.21
N SER A 259 2.04 26.50 1.37
CA SER A 259 2.57 25.18 1.78
C SER A 259 4.10 25.18 1.75
N ARG A 260 4.75 24.05 2.05
CA ARG A 260 6.21 23.89 1.84
C ARG A 260 6.62 24.05 0.37
N TYR A 261 5.66 24.01 -0.55
CA TYR A 261 5.85 24.01 -1.99
C TYR A 261 5.13 25.23 -2.60
N PRO A 262 5.83 26.10 -3.35
CA PRO A 262 5.22 27.22 -4.07
C PRO A 262 4.06 26.78 -4.99
N ARG A 263 3.14 27.70 -5.29
CA ARG A 263 2.04 27.44 -6.24
C ARG A 263 2.57 26.85 -7.55
N GLY A 264 1.94 25.77 -8.02
CA GLY A 264 2.31 25.08 -9.26
C GLY A 264 3.45 24.07 -9.12
N THR A 265 4.21 24.08 -8.02
CA THR A 265 5.22 23.06 -7.76
C THR A 265 4.57 21.69 -7.62
N THR A 266 5.12 20.69 -8.31
CA THR A 266 4.73 19.28 -8.09
C THR A 266 5.58 18.68 -6.99
N ALA A 267 4.95 18.28 -5.88
CA ALA A 267 5.56 17.51 -4.82
C ALA A 267 5.36 16.00 -5.07
N THR A 268 6.39 15.20 -4.82
CA THR A 268 6.26 13.74 -4.66
C THR A 268 6.10 13.47 -3.17
N LEU A 269 4.99 12.83 -2.78
CA LEU A 269 4.61 12.58 -1.39
C LEU A 269 4.06 11.15 -1.24
N PRO A 270 4.16 10.50 -0.07
CA PRO A 270 3.53 9.21 0.17
C PRO A 270 2.00 9.26 -0.05
N ALA A 271 1.41 8.19 -0.60
CA ALA A 271 -0.04 8.09 -0.79
C ALA A 271 -0.84 8.15 0.54
N VAL A 272 -0.20 7.81 1.66
CA VAL A 272 -0.66 8.14 3.02
C VAL A 272 0.41 8.98 3.70
N ALA A 273 0.28 10.30 3.68
CA ALA A 273 1.27 11.26 4.17
C ALA A 273 0.90 11.86 5.54
N ALA A 274 1.89 12.39 6.25
CA ALA A 274 1.66 13.25 7.40
C ALA A 274 1.36 14.68 6.94
N HIS A 275 0.58 15.45 7.71
CA HIS A 275 0.39 16.89 7.40
C HIS A 275 1.73 17.65 7.32
N ARG A 276 2.67 17.36 8.23
CA ARG A 276 4.02 17.96 8.24
C ARG A 276 4.84 17.72 6.97
N ASP A 277 4.51 16.71 6.16
CA ASP A 277 5.24 16.41 4.93
C ASP A 277 4.93 17.47 3.85
N ALA A 278 3.73 18.05 3.88
CA ALA A 278 3.28 19.07 2.93
C ALA A 278 3.30 20.51 3.49
N TYR A 279 3.21 20.67 4.81
CA TYR A 279 2.99 21.96 5.47
C TYR A 279 3.93 22.21 6.67
N MET A 280 4.14 23.48 7.02
CA MET A 280 5.02 23.93 8.10
C MET A 280 4.40 23.72 9.48
N THR A 281 4.19 22.47 9.86
CA THR A 281 3.55 22.06 11.12
C THR A 281 4.24 20.85 11.76
N ARG A 282 3.92 20.58 13.03
CA ARG A 282 4.30 19.35 13.74
C ARG A 282 3.25 18.23 13.57
N CYS A 283 2.04 18.58 13.14
CA CYS A 283 0.90 17.68 12.90
C CYS A 283 1.27 16.52 11.93
N PRO A 284 0.89 15.26 12.19
CA PRO A 284 0.00 14.75 13.25
C PRO A 284 0.71 14.45 14.58
N GLY A 285 1.94 14.95 14.79
CA GLY A 285 2.78 14.64 15.95
C GLY A 285 3.69 13.41 15.71
N PRO A 286 4.91 13.40 16.28
CA PRO A 286 5.92 12.38 15.98
C PRO A 286 5.47 10.95 16.30
N ALA A 287 4.72 10.72 17.37
CA ALA A 287 4.28 9.37 17.74
C ALA A 287 3.32 8.76 16.69
N LEU A 288 2.39 9.56 16.15
CA LEU A 288 1.50 9.10 15.07
C LEU A 288 2.23 9.03 13.72
N VAL A 289 3.20 9.90 13.45
CA VAL A 289 4.06 9.77 12.25
C VAL A 289 4.85 8.46 12.26
N ALA A 290 5.38 8.04 13.41
CA ALA A 290 6.08 6.76 13.55
C ALA A 290 5.21 5.53 13.20
N ARG A 291 3.88 5.65 13.23
CA ARG A 291 2.94 4.58 12.83
C ARG A 291 2.62 4.57 11.33
N LEU A 292 2.90 5.65 10.57
CA LEU A 292 2.53 5.74 9.17
C LEU A 292 3.09 4.61 8.27
N PRO A 293 4.35 4.14 8.41
CA PRO A 293 4.84 3.00 7.63
C PRO A 293 4.00 1.74 7.84
N ALA A 294 3.62 1.43 9.09
CA ALA A 294 2.78 0.29 9.42
C ALA A 294 1.34 0.46 8.89
N ILE A 295 0.77 1.66 9.02
CA ILE A 295 -0.55 2.01 8.47
C ILE A 295 -0.59 1.81 6.95
N ARG A 296 0.46 2.21 6.21
CA ARG A 296 0.56 1.98 4.75
C ARG A 296 0.58 0.49 4.39
N GLN A 297 1.37 -0.32 5.10
CA GLN A 297 1.41 -1.77 4.89
C GLN A 297 0.06 -2.43 5.21
N ARG A 298 -0.58 -2.03 6.32
CA ARG A 298 -1.90 -2.53 6.71
C ARG A 298 -2.97 -2.16 5.69
N ALA A 299 -2.97 -0.92 5.21
CA ALA A 299 -3.91 -0.44 4.20
C ALA A 299 -3.74 -1.19 2.86
N ALA A 300 -2.50 -1.45 2.43
CA ALA A 300 -2.24 -2.27 1.23
C ALA A 300 -2.72 -3.71 1.41
N ALA A 301 -2.48 -4.32 2.58
CA ALA A 301 -2.99 -5.66 2.90
C ALA A 301 -4.53 -5.71 2.88
N LEU A 302 -5.21 -4.65 3.35
CA LEU A 302 -6.67 -4.51 3.27
C LEU A 302 -7.21 -4.33 1.84
N GLN A 303 -6.37 -3.90 0.88
CA GLN A 303 -6.67 -3.93 -0.56
C GLN A 303 -6.32 -5.28 -1.24
N GLY A 304 -5.99 -6.32 -0.47
CA GLY A 304 -5.52 -7.61 -0.98
C GLY A 304 -4.13 -7.55 -1.63
N ARG A 305 -3.37 -6.45 -1.48
CA ARG A 305 -1.99 -6.34 -1.98
C ARG A 305 -1.03 -7.04 -1.04
N THR A 306 -0.92 -8.36 -1.19
CA THR A 306 0.14 -9.12 -0.52
C THR A 306 1.51 -8.60 -0.96
N ALA A 307 2.47 -8.51 -0.04
CA ALA A 307 3.87 -8.44 -0.43
C ALA A 307 4.20 -9.67 -1.29
N ALA A 308 5.01 -9.50 -2.33
CA ALA A 308 5.54 -10.64 -3.07
C ALA A 308 6.28 -11.53 -2.06
N ARG A 309 5.81 -12.77 -1.86
CA ARG A 309 6.58 -13.75 -1.11
C ARG A 309 7.83 -14.05 -1.93
N ASP A 310 9.01 -13.94 -1.33
CA ASP A 310 10.26 -14.37 -1.95
C ASP A 310 10.16 -15.86 -2.29
N THR A 311 9.82 -16.15 -3.55
CA THR A 311 9.62 -17.49 -4.08
C THR A 311 10.94 -18.20 -4.40
N ALA A 312 12.09 -17.59 -4.08
CA ALA A 312 13.42 -18.13 -4.29
C ALA A 312 13.90 -19.11 -3.21
N ALA A 313 13.22 -19.20 -2.05
CA ALA A 313 13.77 -19.86 -0.86
C ALA A 313 13.46 -21.37 -0.69
N ARG A 314 12.97 -22.09 -1.72
CA ARG A 314 12.59 -23.52 -1.60
C ARG A 314 12.98 -24.48 -2.72
N ASP A 315 13.58 -24.03 -3.81
CA ASP A 315 14.02 -24.90 -4.93
C ASP A 315 15.53 -25.21 -4.90
N GLY A 316 16.24 -24.89 -3.81
CA GLY A 316 17.71 -24.90 -3.77
C GLY A 316 18.34 -25.34 -2.46
N THR A 317 18.10 -26.59 -2.02
CA THR A 317 19.06 -27.44 -1.25
C THR A 317 18.41 -28.79 -0.96
N GLY A 318 19.09 -29.92 -1.27
CA GLY A 318 18.67 -31.21 -0.72
C GLY A 318 18.81 -32.48 -1.57
N GLN A 319 19.74 -32.59 -2.54
CA GLN A 319 20.16 -33.91 -3.00
C GLN A 319 21.57 -33.97 -3.61
N ALA A 320 22.23 -35.12 -3.37
CA ALA A 320 23.58 -35.54 -3.77
C ALA A 320 24.79 -34.87 -3.07
N ARG A 321 25.83 -35.60 -2.64
CA ARG A 321 26.02 -37.08 -2.60
C ARG A 321 27.09 -37.49 -1.58
N GLN A 322 27.12 -38.79 -1.31
CA GLN A 322 28.04 -39.52 -0.43
C GLN A 322 29.53 -39.23 -0.68
N ALA A 323 30.30 -39.31 0.41
CA ALA A 323 31.67 -39.82 0.42
C ALA A 323 31.76 -40.87 1.54
N GLY A 324 32.18 -42.09 1.19
CA GLY A 324 32.12 -43.30 2.03
C GLY A 324 32.10 -44.53 1.14
#